data_AF-A0AAE0E2A2-F1
#
_entry.id   AF-A0AAE0E2A2-F1
#
_cell.length_a   1.000
_cell.length_b   1.000
_cell.length_c   1.000
_cell.angle_alpha   90.00
_cell.angle_beta   90.00
_cell.angle_gamma   90.00
#
_symmetry.space_group_name_H-M   'P 1'
#
loop_
_entity.id
_entity.type
_entity.pdbx_description
1 polymer ?
#
loop_
_entity_poly.entity_id
_entity_poly.type
_entity_poly.pdbx_seq_one_letter_code
_entity_poly.pdbx_strand_id
1 'polypeptide(L)' 'MIKQCLGAICGADVVKGFEGTPTYQMNKGGSNVVANGNTKGDGLGTEIVGAALAAVYHQIITRAIPFKARS' A
#
# COMPACT_ATOMS: atom_id res chain seq x y z
N MET A 1 -0.44 -7.35 12.54
CA MET A 1 -1.19 -6.33 11.77
C MET A 1 -1.47 -5.04 12.54
N ILE A 2 -1.72 -5.06 13.86
CA ILE A 2 -2.02 -3.85 14.67
C ILE A 2 -1.01 -2.70 14.43
N LYS A 3 0.30 -2.98 14.45
CA LYS A 3 1.33 -1.95 14.29
C LYS A 3 1.37 -1.34 12.87
N GLN A 4 1.17 -2.16 11.84
CA GLN A 4 1.18 -1.70 10.44
C GLN A 4 -0.06 -0.88 10.12
N CYS A 5 -1.25 -1.36 10.53
CA CYS A 5 -2.49 -0.65 10.29
C CYS A 5 -2.53 0.69 11.05
N LEU A 6 -2.08 0.71 12.31
CA LEU A 6 -1.97 1.96 13.08
C LEU A 6 -1.00 2.95 12.44
N GLY A 7 0.15 2.45 11.96
CA GLY A 7 1.13 3.26 11.23
C GLY A 7 0.55 3.86 9.94
N ALA A 8 -0.23 3.09 9.18
CA ALA A 8 -0.89 3.56 7.96
C ALA A 8 -1.93 4.66 8.24
N ILE A 9 -2.74 4.51 9.29
CA ILE A 9 -3.72 5.53 9.71
C ILE A 9 -3.02 6.82 10.11
N CYS A 10 -2.02 6.72 11.01
CA CYS A 10 -1.24 7.87 11.45
C CYS A 10 -0.55 8.58 10.27
N GLY A 11 0.02 7.82 9.33
CA GLY A 11 0.63 8.39 8.12
C GLY A 11 -0.37 9.14 7.24
N ALA A 12 -1.57 8.60 7.04
CA ALA A 12 -2.64 9.26 6.27
C ALA A 12 -3.11 10.57 6.94
N ASP A 13 -3.27 10.58 8.27
CA ASP A 13 -3.66 11.77 9.02
C ASP A 13 -2.60 12.87 8.96
N VAL A 14 -1.31 12.50 8.99
CA VAL A 14 -0.20 13.46 8.81
C VAL A 14 -0.27 14.15 7.44
N VAL A 15 -0.52 13.40 6.36
CA VAL A 15 -0.68 13.98 5.02
C VAL A 15 -1.88 14.93 4.98
N LYS A 16 -3.02 14.51 5.53
CA LYS A 16 -4.21 15.35 5.62
C LYS A 16 -3.97 16.65 6.43
N GLY A 17 -3.14 16.59 7.47
CA GLY A 17 -2.74 17.76 8.26
C GLY A 17 -1.89 18.76 7.47
N PHE A 18 -1.01 18.29 6.58
CA PHE A 18 -0.16 19.15 5.76
C PHE A 18 -0.87 19.72 4.52
N GLU A 19 -1.65 18.91 3.80
CA GLU A 19 -2.35 19.34 2.58
C GLU A 19 -3.67 20.09 2.88
N GLY A 20 -4.18 19.93 4.11
CA GLY A 20 -5.47 20.43 4.54
C GLY A 20 -6.64 19.53 4.12
N THR A 21 -7.69 19.51 4.95
CA THR A 21 -8.91 18.72 4.72
C THR A 21 -9.56 18.87 3.34
N PRO A 22 -9.76 20.09 2.78
CA PRO A 22 -10.47 20.23 1.51
C PRO A 22 -9.68 19.60 0.35
N THR A 23 -8.39 19.86 0.25
CA THR A 23 -7.52 19.30 -0.80
C THR A 23 -7.44 17.77 -0.69
N TYR A 24 -7.22 17.27 0.53
CA TYR A 24 -7.13 15.84 0.79
C TYR A 24 -8.41 15.09 0.39
N GLN A 25 -9.59 15.65 0.71
CA GLN A 25 -10.88 15.04 0.37
C GLN A 25 -11.20 15.14 -1.13
N MET A 26 -10.90 16.26 -1.78
CA MET A 26 -11.08 16.41 -3.23
C MET A 26 -10.25 15.39 -4.01
N ASN A 27 -9.07 15.04 -3.49
CA ASN A 27 -8.17 14.02 -4.05
C ASN A 27 -8.48 12.59 -3.58
N LYS A 28 -9.62 12.35 -2.91
CA LYS A 28 -10.05 11.04 -2.37
C LYS A 28 -9.11 10.43 -1.32
N GLY A 29 -8.20 11.23 -0.76
CA GLY A 29 -7.34 10.84 0.36
C GLY A 29 -6.40 9.65 0.09
N GLY A 30 -5.99 9.43 -1.16
CA GLY A 30 -5.07 8.33 -1.52
C GLY A 30 -5.66 6.93 -1.40
N SER A 31 -6.98 6.79 -1.30
CA SER A 31 -7.65 5.49 -1.17
C SER A 31 -7.56 4.66 -2.45
N ASN A 32 -7.23 3.37 -2.30
CA ASN A 32 -7.28 2.40 -3.39
C ASN A 32 -8.73 2.16 -3.83
N VAL A 33 -9.00 2.32 -5.13
CA VAL A 33 -10.30 2.06 -5.75
C VAL A 33 -10.12 1.38 -7.10
N VAL A 34 -11.09 0.55 -7.48
CA VAL A 34 -11.14 0.01 -8.84
C VAL A 34 -11.46 1.15 -9.81
N ALA A 35 -10.64 1.30 -10.86
CA ALA A 35 -10.82 2.34 -11.86
C ALA A 35 -12.15 2.17 -12.62
N ASN A 36 -12.70 3.29 -13.10
CA ASN A 36 -13.92 3.29 -13.90
C ASN A 36 -13.73 2.45 -15.17
N GLY A 37 -14.71 1.58 -15.45
CA GLY A 37 -14.67 0.67 -16.60
C GLY A 37 -14.12 -0.72 -16.29
N ASN A 38 -13.52 -0.94 -15.11
CA ASN A 38 -13.08 -2.25 -14.64
C ASN A 38 -14.10 -2.88 -13.70
N THR A 39 -14.16 -4.21 -13.71
CA THR A 39 -15.03 -4.96 -12.79
C THR A 39 -14.35 -5.15 -11.43
N LYS A 40 -15.15 -5.50 -10.42
CA LYS A 40 -14.63 -5.90 -9.11
C LYS A 40 -13.71 -7.13 -9.22
N GLY A 41 -14.00 -8.03 -10.17
CA GLY A 41 -13.18 -9.20 -10.46
C GLY A 41 -11.79 -8.84 -10.98
N ASP A 42 -11.69 -7.88 -11.90
CA ASP A 42 -10.40 -7.41 -12.44
C ASP A 42 -9.55 -6.76 -11.35
N GLY A 43 -10.17 -5.95 -10.49
CA GLY A 43 -9.51 -5.33 -9.34
C GLY A 43 -8.92 -6.37 -8.39
N LEU A 44 -9.74 -7.35 -7.98
CA LEU A 44 -9.30 -8.45 -7.11
C LEU A 44 -8.18 -9.26 -7.76
N GLY A 45 -8.32 -9.63 -9.03
CA GLY A 45 -7.32 -10.41 -9.75
C GLY A 45 -5.98 -9.69 -9.81
N THR A 46 -6.00 -8.39 -10.09
CA THR A 46 -4.79 -7.56 -10.15
C THR A 46 -4.09 -7.48 -8.79
N GLU A 47 -4.84 -7.27 -7.70
CA GLU A 47 -4.27 -7.20 -6.35
C GLU A 47 -3.66 -8.53 -5.91
N ILE A 48 -4.32 -9.66 -6.19
CA ILE A 48 -3.81 -11.00 -5.84
C ILE A 48 -2.52 -11.29 -6.59
N VAL A 49 -2.49 -11.07 -7.92
CA VAL A 49 -1.30 -11.34 -8.74
C VAL A 49 -0.14 -10.44 -8.30
N GLY A 50 -0.40 -9.14 -8.11
CA GLY A 50 0.62 -8.19 -7.64
C GLY A 50 1.19 -8.57 -6.28
N ALA A 51 0.34 -8.90 -5.31
CA ALA A 51 0.78 -9.32 -3.98
C ALA A 51 1.57 -10.63 -4.00
N ALA A 52 1.13 -11.61 -4.78
CA ALA A 52 1.83 -12.89 -4.94
C ALA A 52 3.24 -12.68 -5.53
N LEU A 53 3.36 -11.87 -6.59
CA LEU A 53 4.64 -11.55 -7.21
C LEU A 53 5.58 -10.82 -6.23
N ALA A 54 5.08 -9.81 -5.50
CA ALA A 54 5.87 -9.09 -4.52
C ALA A 54 6.36 -10.01 -3.39
N ALA A 55 5.50 -10.90 -2.89
CA ALA A 55 5.86 -11.88 -1.88
C ALA A 55 6.93 -12.85 -2.39
N VAL A 56 6.75 -13.42 -3.58
CA VAL A 56 7.71 -14.35 -4.20
C VAL A 56 9.05 -13.66 -4.44
N TYR A 57 9.05 -12.44 -4.99
CA TYR A 57 10.27 -11.64 -5.18
C TYR A 57 11.02 -11.44 -3.86
N HIS A 58 10.32 -11.02 -2.81
CA HIS A 58 10.92 -10.83 -1.49
C HIS A 58 11.47 -12.15 -0.91
N GLN A 59 10.77 -13.27 -1.08
CA GLN A 59 11.24 -14.57 -0.58
C GLN A 59 12.47 -15.08 -1.33
N ILE A 60 12.53 -14.91 -2.65
CA ILE A 60 13.59 -15.48 -3.49
C ILE A 60 14.81 -14.56 -3.56
N ILE A 61 14.61 -13.26 -3.71
CA ILE A 61 15.70 -12.32 -4.01
C ILE A 61 16.18 -11.63 -2.74
N THR A 62 15.27 -11.02 -1.98
CA THR A 62 15.65 -10.23 -0.81
C THR A 62 16.15 -11.11 0.36
N ARG A 63 15.59 -12.31 0.56
CA ARG A 63 16.05 -13.23 1.62
C ARG A 63 17.28 -14.06 1.25
N ALA A 64 17.62 -14.19 -0.03
CA ALA A 64 18.83 -14.89 -0.48
C ALA A 64 20.11 -14.05 -0.33
N ILE A 65 19.99 -12.73 -0.23
CA ILE A 65 21.11 -11.83 0.02
C ILE A 65 21.18 -11.58 1.54
N PRO A 66 22.24 -12.03 2.24
CA PRO A 66 22.37 -11.78 3.67
C PRO A 66 22.62 -10.30 3.90
N PHE A 67 21.56 -9.55 4.20
CA PHE A 67 21.69 -8.18 4.71
C PHE A 67 22.37 -8.25 6.09
N LYS A 68 23.64 -7.87 6.15
CA LYS A 68 24.37 -7.70 7.41
C LYS A 68 23.77 -6.49 8.13
N ALA A 69 22.82 -6.73 9.03
CA ALA A 69 22.31 -5.70 9.93
C ALA A 69 23.48 -5.18 10.78
N ARG A 70 23.84 -3.91 10.59
CA ARG A 70 24.81 -3.22 11.45
C ARG A 70 24.06 -2.76 12.71
N SER A 71 24.56 -3.20 13.87
CA SER A 71 24.16 -2.73 15.20
C SER A 71 24.48 -1.26 15.39
#